data_AF-A0A969FP93-F1
#
_entry.id   AF-A0A969FP93-F1
#
_cell.length_a   1.000
_cell.length_b   1.000
_cell.length_c   1.000
_cell.angle_alpha   90.00
_cell.angle_beta   90.00
_cell.angle_gamma   90.00
#
_symmetry.space_group_name_H-M   'P 1'
#
loop_
_entity.id
_entity.type
_entity.pdbx_description
1 polymer ?
#
loop_
_entity_poly.entity_id
_entity_poly.type
_entity_poly.pdbx_seq_one_letter_code
_entity_poly.pdbx_strand_id
1 'polypeptide(L)'
;MSATKTYSTRKFIEPAIFLRWFTFGLISVALVASWFMGQTQIRKTVAVESDAEDYTEVGPLTLNPRAIGATRIKAVANIPSNHWVTYELILLDSQGNIVTSAMKEAWSESGTWNEDGESGTWSETDLDAGLDVKVQASETLTLAVSVLDYTATSGQEITTPVPIEVTAHTGIVYQTPLWWGWIVTAVLTWMSGYMIQTGSGRKAIFKTIPDSDVGARGTLGGSLSLVHLWLEITSDETTPPTLKPKLWIRNADGEDIFRYTYTVTPRSAGEDVRKSELNVYFRLREKGSYGFYVEVMPDASVDRTTITVFDGAKTAGRVEVTDIDNVAIDMLDDLENDSDASLTGFTQKSDF
;
A
#
# COMPACT_ATOMS: atom_id res chain seq x y z
N MET A 1 -45.37 2.33 14.22
CA MET A 1 -44.12 2.91 13.67
C MET A 1 -42.95 2.22 14.36
N SER A 2 -42.04 1.62 13.59
CA SER A 2 -40.82 1.01 14.12
C SER A 2 -39.91 2.05 14.77
N ALA A 3 -39.38 1.74 15.95
CA ALA A 3 -38.39 2.58 16.60
C ALA A 3 -37.08 2.57 15.77
N THR A 4 -36.63 3.74 15.37
CA THR A 4 -35.37 3.92 14.63
C THR A 4 -34.39 4.73 15.45
N LYS A 5 -33.16 4.21 15.58
CA LYS A 5 -32.09 4.87 16.33
C LYS A 5 -30.82 4.89 15.51
N THR A 6 -30.36 6.09 15.18
CA THR A 6 -29.05 6.28 14.53
C THR A 6 -27.99 6.48 15.59
N TYR A 7 -26.90 5.72 15.51
CA TYR A 7 -25.75 5.86 16.40
C TYR A 7 -24.46 5.53 15.67
N SER A 8 -23.35 6.06 16.16
CA SER A 8 -22.05 5.87 15.54
C SER A 8 -21.23 4.81 16.27
N THR A 9 -20.82 3.73 15.59
CA THR A 9 -20.20 2.53 16.17
C THR A 9 -18.90 2.11 15.48
N ARG A 10 -18.06 1.37 16.21
CA ARG A 10 -16.82 0.72 15.73
C ARG A 10 -16.90 -0.82 15.74
N LYS A 11 -18.05 -1.40 16.11
CA LYS A 11 -18.22 -2.85 16.31
C LYS A 11 -17.96 -3.68 15.05
N PHE A 12 -18.14 -3.08 13.87
CA PHE A 12 -18.02 -3.76 12.57
C PHE A 12 -16.71 -3.44 11.84
N ILE A 13 -15.70 -2.91 12.54
CA ILE A 13 -14.38 -2.70 11.95
C ILE A 13 -13.75 -4.07 11.67
N GLU A 14 -13.18 -4.23 10.47
CA GLU A 14 -12.45 -5.45 10.10
C GLU A 14 -11.07 -5.47 10.79
N PRO A 15 -10.79 -6.42 11.71
CA PRO A 15 -9.50 -6.47 12.40
C PRO A 15 -8.30 -6.63 11.46
N ALA A 16 -8.47 -7.27 10.30
CA ALA A 16 -7.41 -7.44 9.31
C ALA A 16 -6.84 -6.10 8.79
N ILE A 17 -7.56 -4.99 8.97
CA ILE A 17 -7.09 -3.63 8.63
C ILE A 17 -5.88 -3.23 9.46
N PHE A 18 -5.85 -3.59 10.74
CA PHE A 18 -4.70 -3.27 11.58
C PHE A 18 -3.50 -4.11 11.20
N LEU A 19 -3.72 -5.40 10.89
CA LEU A 19 -2.66 -6.31 10.48
C LEU A 19 -1.95 -5.83 9.21
N ARG A 20 -2.69 -5.38 8.19
CA ARG A 20 -2.05 -4.86 6.95
C ARG A 20 -1.21 -3.61 7.19
N TRP A 21 -1.69 -2.66 7.98
CA TRP A 21 -0.96 -1.43 8.28
C TRP A 21 0.26 -1.72 9.13
N PHE A 22 0.15 -2.68 10.05
CA PHE A 22 1.28 -3.20 10.80
C PHE A 22 2.34 -3.83 9.89
N THR A 23 1.95 -4.71 8.96
CA THR A 23 2.88 -5.34 8.00
C THR A 23 3.58 -4.29 7.12
N PHE A 24 2.82 -3.35 6.56
CA PHE A 24 3.38 -2.24 5.79
C PHE A 24 4.34 -1.38 6.62
N GLY A 25 3.98 -1.09 7.86
CA GLY A 25 4.82 -0.37 8.82
C GLY A 25 6.13 -1.10 9.09
N LEU A 26 6.09 -2.42 9.31
CA LEU A 26 7.27 -3.24 9.57
C LEU A 26 8.25 -3.21 8.38
N ILE A 27 7.75 -3.38 7.16
CA ILE A 27 8.59 -3.31 5.95
C ILE A 27 9.16 -1.90 5.76
N SER A 28 8.37 -0.87 6.03
CA SER A 28 8.83 0.53 5.97
C SER A 28 9.96 0.79 6.98
N VAL A 29 9.81 0.29 8.21
CA VAL A 29 10.85 0.37 9.23
C VAL A 29 12.10 -0.40 8.80
N ALA A 30 11.96 -1.60 8.22
CA ALA A 30 13.09 -2.37 7.72
C ALA A 30 13.84 -1.64 6.58
N LEU A 31 13.11 -1.03 5.65
CA LEU A 31 13.68 -0.24 4.55
C LEU A 31 14.47 0.96 5.09
N VAL A 32 13.89 1.73 6.01
CA VAL A 32 14.56 2.89 6.63
C VAL A 32 15.76 2.46 7.47
N ALA A 33 15.60 1.43 8.31
CA ALA A 33 16.69 0.91 9.14
C ALA A 33 17.86 0.42 8.29
N SER A 34 17.59 -0.16 7.11
CA SER A 34 18.63 -0.64 6.20
C SER A 34 19.63 0.44 5.77
N TRP A 35 19.20 1.71 5.72
CA TRP A 35 20.08 2.84 5.37
C TRP A 35 21.08 3.17 6.48
N PHE A 36 20.71 2.94 7.74
CA PHE A 36 21.54 3.29 8.89
C PHE A 36 22.49 2.16 9.32
N MET A 37 22.36 0.96 8.76
CA MET A 37 23.20 -0.19 9.11
C MET A 37 24.60 -0.16 8.47
N GLY A 38 24.79 0.64 7.41
CA GLY A 38 26.05 0.76 6.71
C GLY A 38 27.08 1.57 7.50
N GLN A 39 28.22 0.95 7.83
CA GLN A 39 29.38 1.65 8.40
C GLN A 39 30.55 1.59 7.43
N THR A 40 31.05 2.75 7.03
CA THR A 40 32.24 2.87 6.18
C THR A 40 33.48 2.43 6.97
N GLN A 41 34.19 1.42 6.48
CA GLN A 41 35.50 1.01 7.02
C GLN A 41 36.65 1.60 6.21
N ILE A 42 36.51 1.61 4.88
CA ILE A 42 37.52 2.13 3.96
C ILE A 42 36.87 3.13 3.02
N ARG A 43 37.53 4.26 2.81
CA ARG A 43 37.26 5.17 1.70
C ARG A 43 38.58 5.79 1.29
N LYS A 44 39.12 5.35 0.16
CA LYS A 44 40.44 5.76 -0.31
C LYS A 44 40.48 5.73 -1.83
N THR A 45 41.15 6.73 -2.41
CA THR A 45 41.52 6.69 -3.82
C THR A 45 42.95 6.19 -3.92
N VAL A 46 43.17 5.17 -4.74
CA VAL A 46 44.50 4.62 -5.03
C VAL A 46 44.82 4.84 -6.50
N ALA A 47 46.08 5.16 -6.82
CA ALA A 47 46.56 5.20 -8.18
C ALA A 47 47.21 3.85 -8.46
N VAL A 48 46.68 3.10 -9.42
CA VAL A 48 47.08 1.72 -9.73
C VAL A 48 47.78 1.71 -11.08
N GLU A 49 48.99 1.18 -11.14
CA GLU A 49 49.75 1.05 -12.39
C GLU A 49 49.10 0.00 -13.30
N SER A 50 49.18 0.21 -14.61
CA SER A 50 48.60 -0.68 -15.63
C SER A 50 49.53 -1.85 -15.95
N ASP A 51 49.90 -2.63 -14.93
CA ASP A 51 50.69 -3.85 -15.07
C ASP A 51 49.90 -5.02 -14.48
N ALA A 52 49.61 -6.03 -15.32
CA ALA A 52 48.78 -7.17 -14.97
C ALA A 52 49.38 -8.05 -13.86
N GLU A 53 50.67 -7.91 -13.55
CA GLU A 53 51.33 -8.67 -12.49
C GLU A 53 51.36 -7.96 -11.13
N ASP A 54 51.00 -6.66 -11.07
CA ASP A 54 51.07 -5.88 -9.84
C ASP A 54 49.69 -5.52 -9.27
N TYR A 55 49.62 -5.38 -7.96
CA TYR A 55 48.42 -4.92 -7.25
C TYR A 55 48.79 -3.86 -6.22
N THR A 56 47.91 -2.88 -6.08
CA THR A 56 48.03 -1.84 -5.06
C THR A 56 47.16 -2.18 -3.86
N GLU A 57 47.79 -2.36 -2.70
CA GLU A 57 47.07 -2.52 -1.44
C GLU A 57 46.31 -1.25 -1.05
N VAL A 58 45.00 -1.39 -0.86
CA VAL A 58 44.12 -0.32 -0.38
C VAL A 58 44.23 -0.20 1.13
N GLY A 59 44.13 -1.33 1.83
CA GLY A 59 44.25 -1.44 3.28
C GLY A 59 43.55 -2.66 3.89
N PRO A 60 43.70 -2.88 5.21
CA PRO A 60 43.07 -3.98 5.91
C PRO A 60 41.56 -3.78 6.08
N LEU A 61 40.82 -4.87 5.94
CA LEU A 61 39.36 -4.96 6.02
C LEU A 61 38.97 -6.02 7.06
N THR A 62 38.37 -5.59 8.17
CA THR A 62 37.91 -6.51 9.22
C THR A 62 36.48 -6.97 8.93
N LEU A 63 36.35 -8.25 8.59
CA LEU A 63 35.09 -8.92 8.31
C LEU A 63 34.61 -9.64 9.57
N ASN A 64 33.35 -9.41 9.94
CA ASN A 64 32.71 -10.07 11.08
C ASN A 64 31.49 -10.87 10.60
N PRO A 65 31.19 -12.05 11.19
CA PRO A 65 29.99 -12.79 10.90
C PRO A 65 28.75 -11.95 11.22
N ARG A 66 27.80 -11.90 10.27
CA ARG A 66 26.54 -11.16 10.44
C ARG A 66 25.37 -11.99 9.94
N ALA A 67 24.30 -11.99 10.72
CA ALA A 67 23.04 -12.61 10.31
C ALA A 67 22.35 -11.83 9.18
N ILE A 68 22.54 -10.51 9.13
CA ILE A 68 21.88 -9.60 8.20
C ILE A 68 22.91 -8.67 7.55
N GLY A 69 22.81 -8.50 6.23
CA GLY A 69 23.71 -7.68 5.42
C GLY A 69 25.02 -8.37 5.06
N ALA A 70 25.83 -7.70 4.25
CA ALA A 70 27.17 -8.12 3.83
C ALA A 70 28.16 -6.95 3.99
N THR A 71 29.45 -7.25 3.85
CA THR A 71 30.44 -6.22 3.56
C THR A 71 30.43 -5.97 2.07
N ARG A 72 30.12 -4.74 1.66
CA ARG A 72 30.12 -4.32 0.26
C ARG A 72 31.36 -3.50 -0.01
N ILE A 73 32.16 -3.99 -0.93
CA ILE A 73 33.29 -3.28 -1.50
C ILE A 73 32.83 -2.71 -2.82
N LYS A 74 33.03 -1.42 -3.04
CA LYS A 74 32.81 -0.76 -4.31
C LYS A 74 34.11 -0.15 -4.79
N ALA A 75 34.36 -0.25 -6.08
CA ALA A 75 35.42 0.47 -6.75
C ALA A 75 34.81 1.29 -7.88
N VAL A 76 35.34 2.49 -8.11
CA VAL A 76 34.95 3.35 -9.22
C VAL A 76 36.23 3.81 -9.89
N ALA A 77 36.41 3.43 -11.15
CA ALA A 77 37.52 3.92 -11.96
C ALA A 77 37.24 5.37 -12.38
N ASN A 78 38.22 6.25 -12.18
CA ASN A 78 38.12 7.64 -12.61
C ASN A 78 38.98 7.84 -13.87
N ILE A 79 38.39 7.50 -15.02
CA ILE A 79 39.02 7.60 -16.33
C ILE A 79 38.40 8.73 -17.17
N PRO A 80 39.16 9.36 -18.08
CA PRO A 80 38.61 10.33 -19.02
C PRO A 80 37.62 9.68 -20.01
N SER A 81 36.86 10.52 -20.71
CA SER A 81 36.01 10.05 -21.82
C SER A 81 36.85 9.46 -22.96
N ASN A 82 36.29 8.50 -23.67
CA ASN A 82 36.88 7.69 -24.73
C ASN A 82 38.06 6.82 -24.26
N HIS A 83 37.89 6.23 -23.07
CA HIS A 83 38.85 5.31 -22.46
C HIS A 83 38.10 4.11 -21.87
N TRP A 84 38.78 2.98 -21.79
CA TRP A 84 38.31 1.82 -21.05
C TRP A 84 39.46 1.21 -20.24
N VAL A 85 39.13 0.57 -19.12
CA VAL A 85 40.05 -0.02 -18.17
C VAL A 85 39.48 -1.33 -17.67
N THR A 86 40.31 -2.36 -17.59
CA THR A 86 39.99 -3.59 -16.88
C THR A 86 40.71 -3.59 -15.55
N TYR A 87 39.98 -3.65 -14.45
CA TYR A 87 40.55 -3.73 -13.11
C TYR A 87 39.95 -4.89 -12.30
N GLU A 88 40.72 -5.38 -11.35
CA GLU A 88 40.36 -6.49 -10.48
C GLU A 88 40.40 -6.05 -9.02
N LEU A 89 39.30 -6.27 -8.29
CA LEU A 89 39.24 -6.18 -6.84
C LEU A 89 39.70 -7.51 -6.24
N ILE A 90 40.69 -7.48 -5.35
CA ILE A 90 41.29 -8.69 -4.78
C ILE A 90 41.21 -8.63 -3.25
N LEU A 91 40.80 -9.73 -2.63
CA LEU A 91 40.89 -9.92 -1.17
C LEU A 91 41.97 -10.95 -0.85
N LEU A 92 42.94 -10.53 -0.05
CA LEU A 92 44.09 -11.32 0.37
C LEU A 92 43.95 -11.74 1.83
N ASP A 93 44.35 -12.97 2.15
CA ASP A 93 44.48 -13.42 3.54
C ASP A 93 45.75 -12.86 4.21
N SER A 94 45.98 -13.21 5.47
CA SER A 94 47.17 -12.79 6.22
C SER A 94 48.50 -13.32 5.68
N GLN A 95 48.46 -14.32 4.79
CA GLN A 95 49.62 -14.92 4.14
C GLN A 95 49.86 -14.34 2.74
N GLY A 96 48.99 -13.44 2.27
CA GLY A 96 49.03 -12.87 0.92
C GLY A 96 48.39 -13.74 -0.14
N ASN A 97 47.65 -14.81 0.23
CA ASN A 97 46.93 -15.62 -0.76
C ASN A 97 45.60 -14.97 -1.13
N ILE A 98 45.21 -15.07 -2.40
CA ILE A 98 43.91 -14.62 -2.89
C ILE A 98 42.81 -15.51 -2.30
N VAL A 99 41.93 -14.91 -1.50
CA VAL A 99 40.72 -15.55 -0.99
C VAL A 99 39.61 -15.48 -2.02
N THR A 100 39.44 -14.31 -2.63
CA THR A 100 38.46 -14.07 -3.68
C THR A 100 38.85 -12.83 -4.48
N SER A 101 38.39 -12.75 -5.73
CA SER A 101 38.58 -11.60 -6.58
C SER A 101 37.38 -11.37 -7.49
N ALA A 102 37.26 -10.15 -8.01
CA ALA A 102 36.22 -9.74 -8.95
C ALA A 102 36.78 -8.77 -9.99
N MET A 103 36.66 -9.14 -11.25
CA MET A 103 37.13 -8.34 -12.40
C MET A 103 36.00 -7.50 -12.99
N LYS A 104 36.31 -6.27 -13.41
CA LYS A 104 35.40 -5.34 -14.09
C LYS A 104 36.11 -4.71 -15.28
N GLU A 105 35.47 -4.78 -16.43
CA GLU A 105 35.75 -3.91 -17.57
C GLU A 105 34.89 -2.65 -17.43
N ALA A 106 35.54 -1.50 -17.34
CA ALA A 106 34.92 -0.20 -17.13
C ALA A 106 35.24 0.73 -18.30
N TRP A 107 34.28 1.53 -18.75
CA TRP A 107 34.46 2.42 -19.89
C TRP A 107 33.75 3.76 -19.68
N SER A 108 34.28 4.79 -20.32
CA SER A 108 33.63 6.08 -20.50
C SER A 108 33.77 6.46 -21.96
N GLU A 109 32.66 6.70 -22.64
CA GLU A 109 32.65 7.02 -24.07
C GLU A 109 31.71 8.17 -24.38
N SER A 110 32.04 8.92 -25.42
CA SER A 110 31.19 9.99 -25.93
C SER A 110 31.42 10.21 -27.41
N GLY A 111 30.39 10.63 -28.12
CA GLY A 111 30.49 10.87 -29.54
C GLY A 111 29.35 11.70 -30.10
N THR A 112 29.37 11.88 -31.41
CA THR A 112 28.30 12.50 -32.19
C THR A 112 27.76 11.49 -33.19
N TRP A 113 26.45 11.42 -33.35
CA TRP A 113 25.80 10.65 -34.41
C TRP A 113 25.13 11.58 -35.41
N ASN A 114 25.02 11.13 -36.66
CA ASN A 114 24.26 11.81 -37.70
C ASN A 114 23.59 10.74 -38.56
N GLU A 115 22.26 10.67 -38.48
CA GLU A 115 21.44 9.71 -39.20
C GLU A 115 20.21 10.43 -39.75
N ASP A 116 19.92 10.22 -41.03
CA ASP A 116 18.73 10.75 -41.73
C ASP A 116 18.51 12.27 -41.61
N GLY A 117 19.60 13.05 -41.49
CA GLY A 117 19.55 14.50 -41.37
C GLY A 117 19.29 15.00 -39.95
N GLU A 118 19.13 14.09 -38.99
CA GLU A 118 19.19 14.39 -37.57
C GLU A 118 20.63 14.22 -37.06
N SER A 119 20.99 14.98 -36.03
CA SER A 119 22.29 14.85 -35.39
C SER A 119 22.17 15.07 -33.89
N GLY A 120 23.01 14.38 -33.14
CA GLY A 120 23.04 14.47 -31.69
C GLY A 120 24.40 14.09 -31.12
N THR A 121 24.56 14.33 -29.82
CA THR A 121 25.70 13.87 -29.03
C THR A 121 25.24 12.79 -28.06
N TRP A 122 26.06 11.80 -27.81
CA TRP A 122 25.84 10.78 -26.79
C TRP A 122 27.03 10.74 -25.83
N SER A 123 26.78 10.29 -24.60
CA SER A 123 27.80 10.04 -23.59
C SER A 123 27.32 8.91 -22.69
N GLU A 124 28.15 7.88 -22.54
CA GLU A 124 27.87 6.70 -21.75
C GLU A 124 29.05 6.39 -20.83
N THR A 125 28.75 5.85 -19.65
CA THR A 125 29.76 5.48 -18.65
C THR A 125 29.30 4.25 -17.89
N ASP A 126 30.21 3.30 -17.70
CA ASP A 126 30.08 2.19 -16.76
C ASP A 126 31.43 2.02 -16.04
N LEU A 127 31.53 2.60 -14.85
CA LEU A 127 32.80 2.76 -14.14
C LEU A 127 32.86 2.01 -12.81
N ASP A 128 31.72 1.57 -12.28
CA ASP A 128 31.61 1.02 -10.94
C ASP A 128 31.59 -0.52 -10.92
N ALA A 129 32.33 -1.07 -9.96
CA ALA A 129 32.31 -2.49 -9.60
C ALA A 129 31.83 -2.63 -8.16
N GLY A 130 31.18 -3.76 -7.86
CA GLY A 130 30.73 -4.11 -6.52
C GLY A 130 31.02 -5.57 -6.19
N LEU A 131 31.57 -5.82 -5.00
CA LEU A 131 31.79 -7.15 -4.44
C LEU A 131 31.14 -7.23 -3.05
N ASP A 132 30.19 -8.15 -2.88
CA ASP A 132 29.52 -8.41 -1.60
C ASP A 132 30.09 -9.66 -0.93
N VAL A 133 30.64 -9.51 0.27
CA VAL A 133 31.36 -10.57 0.99
C VAL A 133 30.70 -10.87 2.33
N LYS A 134 30.56 -12.16 2.63
CA LYS A 134 30.11 -12.68 3.92
C LYS A 134 31.08 -13.74 4.42
N VAL A 135 31.39 -13.68 5.71
CA VAL A 135 32.31 -14.59 6.39
C VAL A 135 31.59 -15.38 7.48
N GLN A 136 32.03 -16.61 7.73
CA GLN A 136 31.47 -17.47 8.78
C GLN A 136 32.13 -17.23 10.14
N ALA A 137 33.41 -16.84 10.14
CA ALA A 137 34.18 -16.47 11.33
C ALA A 137 34.80 -15.08 11.13
N SER A 138 35.11 -14.37 12.22
CA SER A 138 35.76 -13.07 12.12
C SER A 138 37.17 -13.22 11.56
N GLU A 139 37.50 -12.44 10.54
CA GLU A 139 38.81 -12.44 9.89
C GLU A 139 39.18 -11.04 9.41
N THR A 140 40.49 -10.80 9.26
CA THR A 140 41.00 -9.56 8.67
C THR A 140 41.67 -9.92 7.35
N LEU A 141 41.15 -9.36 6.27
CA LEU A 141 41.67 -9.52 4.92
C LEU A 141 42.30 -8.21 4.46
N THR A 142 43.24 -8.27 3.52
CA THR A 142 43.77 -7.08 2.85
C THR A 142 43.04 -6.87 1.54
N LEU A 143 42.48 -5.68 1.33
CA LEU A 143 41.88 -5.30 0.06
C LEU A 143 42.95 -4.71 -0.85
N ALA A 144 43.04 -5.24 -2.07
CA ALA A 144 43.93 -4.77 -3.11
C ALA A 144 43.17 -4.55 -4.42
N VAL A 145 43.77 -3.76 -5.31
CA VAL A 145 43.26 -3.52 -6.66
C VAL A 145 44.39 -3.69 -7.66
N SER A 146 44.14 -4.40 -8.76
CA SER A 146 45.04 -4.51 -9.91
C SER A 146 44.38 -3.92 -11.15
N VAL A 147 45.17 -3.35 -12.06
CA VAL A 147 44.73 -2.90 -13.39
C VAL A 147 45.36 -3.81 -14.42
N LEU A 148 44.51 -4.58 -15.10
CA LEU A 148 44.92 -5.59 -16.09
C LEU A 148 45.11 -4.97 -17.48
N ASP A 149 44.32 -3.96 -17.81
CA ASP A 149 44.38 -3.26 -19.09
C ASP A 149 43.91 -1.81 -18.92
N TYR A 150 44.57 -0.86 -19.60
CA TYR A 150 44.11 0.52 -19.70
C TYR A 150 44.39 1.08 -21.09
N THR A 151 43.33 1.37 -21.83
CA THR A 151 43.42 1.64 -23.26
C THR A 151 42.46 2.78 -23.67
N ALA A 152 42.90 3.64 -24.58
CA ALA A 152 42.03 4.63 -25.22
C ALA A 152 41.07 3.94 -26.20
N THR A 153 39.88 4.47 -26.44
CA THR A 153 38.94 3.93 -27.45
C THR A 153 39.55 3.92 -28.87
N SER A 154 40.61 4.70 -29.11
CA SER A 154 41.42 4.63 -30.35
C SER A 154 42.31 3.39 -30.46
N GLY A 155 42.35 2.52 -29.44
CA GLY A 155 43.20 1.33 -29.36
C GLY A 155 44.64 1.59 -28.90
N GLN A 156 44.93 2.79 -28.38
CA GLN A 156 46.26 3.11 -27.86
C GLN A 156 46.34 2.72 -26.37
N GLU A 157 47.31 1.88 -26.02
CA GLU A 157 47.62 1.55 -24.63
C GLU A 157 48.07 2.79 -23.85
N ILE A 158 47.64 2.87 -22.60
CA ILE A 158 47.90 3.98 -21.70
C ILE A 158 48.65 3.45 -20.49
N THR A 159 49.86 3.97 -20.28
CA THR A 159 50.74 3.52 -19.19
C THR A 159 50.65 4.38 -17.94
N THR A 160 49.78 5.39 -17.92
CA THR A 160 49.60 6.25 -16.74
C THR A 160 48.76 5.53 -15.69
N PRO A 161 49.08 5.67 -14.39
CA PRO A 161 48.30 5.05 -13.33
C PRO A 161 46.83 5.45 -13.36
N VAL A 162 45.94 4.49 -13.14
CA VAL A 162 44.49 4.71 -13.09
C VAL A 162 44.08 5.04 -11.65
N PRO A 163 43.44 6.21 -11.40
CA PRO A 163 42.88 6.50 -10.10
C PRO A 163 41.57 5.72 -9.90
N ILE A 164 41.53 4.88 -8.86
CA ILE A 164 40.35 4.08 -8.49
C ILE A 164 39.92 4.48 -7.08
N GLU A 165 38.67 4.99 -6.93
CA GLU A 165 38.07 5.22 -5.62
C GLU A 165 37.50 3.90 -5.09
N VAL A 166 38.03 3.44 -3.97
CA VAL A 166 37.59 2.22 -3.30
C VAL A 166 36.89 2.57 -2.00
N THR A 167 35.67 2.07 -1.84
CA THR A 167 34.86 2.22 -0.63
C THR A 167 34.44 0.85 -0.12
N ALA A 168 34.66 0.59 1.17
CA ALA A 168 34.18 -0.62 1.82
C ALA A 168 33.23 -0.25 2.95
N HIS A 169 32.01 -0.78 2.88
CA HIS A 169 30.98 -0.59 3.88
C HIS A 169 30.60 -1.94 4.49
N THR A 170 30.51 -1.99 5.82
CA THR A 170 30.01 -3.18 6.52
C THR A 170 28.55 -3.01 6.89
N GLY A 171 27.79 -4.11 6.87
CA GLY A 171 26.39 -4.10 7.27
C GLY A 171 25.43 -3.58 6.21
N ILE A 172 25.85 -3.54 4.94
CA ILE A 172 24.93 -3.17 3.86
C ILE A 172 23.92 -4.30 3.66
N VAL A 173 22.65 -3.95 3.76
CA VAL A 173 21.54 -4.84 3.43
C VAL A 173 21.21 -4.67 1.95
N TYR A 174 20.93 -5.78 1.27
CA TYR A 174 20.50 -5.73 -0.12
C TYR A 174 19.11 -5.07 -0.21
N GLN A 175 19.06 -3.84 -0.72
CA GLN A 175 17.87 -2.99 -0.67
C GLN A 175 16.85 -3.30 -1.78
N THR A 176 17.27 -3.86 -2.90
CA THR A 176 16.41 -4.15 -4.06
C THR A 176 15.16 -4.97 -3.69
N PRO A 177 15.26 -6.12 -2.98
CA PRO A 177 14.07 -6.86 -2.56
C PRO A 177 13.24 -6.13 -1.51
N LEU A 178 13.84 -5.27 -0.68
CA LEU A 178 13.11 -4.45 0.28
C LEU A 178 12.23 -3.41 -0.43
N TRP A 179 12.74 -2.77 -1.47
CA TRP A 179 11.96 -1.83 -2.29
C TRP A 179 10.78 -2.52 -2.97
N TRP A 180 11.00 -3.67 -3.60
CA TRP A 180 9.91 -4.43 -4.23
C TRP A 180 8.90 -4.93 -3.20
N GLY A 181 9.36 -5.45 -2.06
CA GLY A 181 8.49 -5.84 -0.95
C GLY A 181 7.66 -4.67 -0.42
N TRP A 182 8.26 -3.48 -0.32
CA TRP A 182 7.57 -2.26 0.11
C TRP A 182 6.50 -1.82 -0.90
N ILE A 183 6.83 -1.75 -2.20
CA ILE A 183 5.90 -1.36 -3.26
C ILE A 183 4.71 -2.33 -3.30
N VAL A 184 4.97 -3.63 -3.34
CA VAL A 184 3.91 -4.66 -3.39
C VAL A 184 3.01 -4.56 -2.17
N THR A 185 3.60 -4.42 -0.97
CA THR A 185 2.82 -4.32 0.27
C THR A 185 2.01 -3.04 0.33
N ALA A 186 2.54 -1.92 -0.18
CA ALA A 186 1.81 -0.66 -0.27
C ALA A 186 0.56 -0.80 -1.16
N VAL A 187 0.73 -1.37 -2.35
CA VAL A 187 -0.38 -1.60 -3.30
C VAL A 187 -1.44 -2.52 -2.69
N LEU A 188 -1.04 -3.65 -2.10
CA LEU A 188 -1.98 -4.59 -1.46
C LEU A 188 -2.70 -3.98 -0.24
N THR A 189 -1.98 -3.18 0.56
CA THR A 189 -2.57 -2.46 1.70
C THR A 189 -3.62 -1.46 1.23
N TRP A 190 -3.31 -0.71 0.17
CA TRP A 190 -4.24 0.25 -0.42
C TRP A 190 -5.44 -0.44 -1.06
N MET A 191 -5.23 -1.46 -1.91
CA MET A 191 -6.30 -2.21 -2.57
C MET A 191 -7.24 -2.88 -1.57
N SER A 192 -6.69 -3.55 -0.55
CA SER A 192 -7.53 -4.14 0.51
C SER A 192 -8.27 -3.06 1.32
N GLY A 193 -7.70 -1.86 1.46
CA GLY A 193 -8.34 -0.71 2.08
C GLY A 193 -9.57 -0.26 1.31
N TYR A 194 -9.35 -0.06 0.02
CA TYR A 194 -10.38 0.32 -0.92
C TYR A 194 -11.52 -0.71 -0.95
N MET A 195 -11.21 -2.01 -1.10
CA MET A 195 -12.22 -3.07 -1.16
C MET A 195 -13.10 -3.14 0.09
N ILE A 196 -12.54 -2.93 1.28
CA ILE A 196 -13.35 -2.94 2.52
C ILE A 196 -14.28 -1.71 2.57
N GLN A 197 -13.83 -0.57 2.06
CA GLN A 197 -14.63 0.66 2.02
C GLN A 197 -15.75 0.60 0.99
N THR A 198 -15.49 0.06 -0.20
CA THR A 198 -16.44 0.12 -1.32
C THR A 198 -17.46 -1.02 -1.35
N GLY A 199 -17.22 -2.13 -0.66
CA GLY A 199 -18.17 -3.24 -0.69
C GLY A 199 -17.65 -4.51 -0.06
N SER A 200 -17.55 -4.52 1.27
CA SER A 200 -17.34 -5.75 2.02
C SER A 200 -18.67 -6.43 2.35
N GLY A 201 -18.64 -7.77 2.45
CA GLY A 201 -19.83 -8.59 2.70
C GLY A 201 -20.40 -9.24 1.44
N ARG A 202 -21.48 -9.99 1.62
CA ARG A 202 -22.17 -10.70 0.52
C ARG A 202 -23.13 -9.74 -0.17
N LYS A 203 -22.96 -9.54 -1.48
CA LYS A 203 -23.90 -8.79 -2.31
C LYS A 203 -25.26 -9.49 -2.32
N ALA A 204 -26.23 -8.95 -1.59
CA ALA A 204 -27.57 -9.53 -1.42
C ALA A 204 -28.56 -8.95 -2.44
N ILE A 205 -28.37 -7.68 -2.82
CA ILE A 205 -29.18 -6.99 -3.83
C ILE A 205 -28.23 -6.25 -4.76
N PHE A 206 -28.49 -6.36 -6.07
CA PHE A 206 -27.83 -5.56 -7.09
C PHE A 206 -28.81 -5.33 -8.23
N LYS A 207 -29.20 -4.08 -8.43
CA LYS A 207 -30.11 -3.71 -9.51
C LYS A 207 -29.74 -2.35 -10.07
N THR A 208 -29.74 -2.27 -11.39
CA THR A 208 -29.51 -1.05 -12.16
C THR A 208 -30.71 -0.82 -13.05
N ILE A 209 -31.24 0.40 -13.07
CA ILE A 209 -32.34 0.81 -13.93
C ILE A 209 -31.95 2.14 -14.61
N PRO A 210 -32.24 2.31 -15.91
CA PRO A 210 -32.02 3.58 -16.62
C PRO A 210 -33.14 4.59 -16.29
N ASP A 211 -33.34 4.86 -14.99
CA ASP A 211 -34.43 5.70 -14.47
C ASP A 211 -34.09 6.19 -13.03
N SER A 212 -34.89 7.11 -12.47
CA SER A 212 -34.72 7.61 -11.09
C SER A 212 -35.11 6.61 -10.01
N ASP A 213 -35.91 5.61 -10.38
CA ASP A 213 -36.59 4.74 -9.43
C ASP A 213 -36.03 3.33 -9.49
N VAL A 214 -35.45 2.87 -8.38
CA VAL A 214 -34.90 1.52 -8.27
C VAL A 214 -35.39 0.81 -7.03
N GLY A 215 -35.88 -0.41 -7.22
CA GLY A 215 -36.41 -1.24 -6.15
C GLY A 215 -36.05 -2.71 -6.33
N ALA A 216 -35.58 -3.33 -5.26
CA ALA A 216 -35.26 -4.76 -5.25
C ALA A 216 -35.35 -5.34 -3.84
N ARG A 217 -35.43 -6.67 -3.77
CA ARG A 217 -35.66 -7.41 -2.54
C ARG A 217 -34.62 -8.51 -2.37
N GLY A 218 -34.20 -8.75 -1.13
CA GLY A 218 -33.19 -9.77 -0.82
C GLY A 218 -33.24 -10.24 0.62
N THR A 219 -32.66 -11.42 0.88
CA THR A 219 -32.57 -12.00 2.22
C THR A 219 -31.29 -11.59 2.91
N LEU A 220 -31.40 -10.77 3.96
CA LEU A 220 -30.29 -10.11 4.64
C LEU A 220 -30.63 -9.77 6.10
N GLY A 221 -29.66 -9.27 6.86
CA GLY A 221 -29.84 -8.88 8.26
C GLY A 221 -29.46 -9.97 9.27
N GLY A 222 -29.84 -9.77 10.53
CA GLY A 222 -29.46 -10.59 11.68
C GLY A 222 -28.73 -9.77 12.75
N SER A 223 -28.78 -10.23 13.99
CA SER A 223 -28.30 -9.50 15.18
C SER A 223 -26.82 -9.08 15.16
N LEU A 224 -26.00 -9.77 14.35
CA LEU A 224 -24.58 -9.51 14.18
C LEU A 224 -24.21 -9.07 12.75
N SER A 225 -25.20 -8.85 11.88
CA SER A 225 -24.99 -8.43 10.49
C SER A 225 -25.13 -6.92 10.34
N LEU A 226 -24.17 -6.30 9.66
CA LEU A 226 -24.29 -4.94 9.18
C LEU A 226 -24.76 -4.98 7.74
N VAL A 227 -25.80 -4.21 7.43
CA VAL A 227 -26.30 -4.06 6.07
C VAL A 227 -25.76 -2.75 5.51
N HIS A 228 -25.08 -2.80 4.37
CA HIS A 228 -24.54 -1.61 3.69
C HIS A 228 -25.29 -1.39 2.39
N LEU A 229 -25.99 -0.27 2.30
CA LEU A 229 -26.60 0.24 1.08
C LEU A 229 -25.60 1.18 0.40
N TRP A 230 -25.22 0.83 -0.83
CA TRP A 230 -24.50 1.70 -1.73
C TRP A 230 -25.39 2.03 -2.93
N LEU A 231 -25.68 3.32 -3.09
CA LEU A 231 -26.49 3.86 -4.18
C LEU A 231 -25.58 4.72 -5.06
N GLU A 232 -25.50 4.40 -6.35
CA GLU A 232 -24.84 5.20 -7.39
C GLU A 232 -25.92 5.80 -8.29
N ILE A 233 -25.84 7.12 -8.49
CA ILE A 233 -26.74 7.88 -9.37
C ILE A 233 -25.88 8.51 -10.45
N THR A 234 -26.21 8.22 -11.70
CA THR A 234 -25.64 8.89 -12.87
C THR A 234 -26.69 9.81 -13.46
N SER A 235 -26.29 11.05 -13.75
CA SER A 235 -27.19 12.11 -14.20
C SER A 235 -26.47 13.02 -15.20
N ASP A 236 -27.23 13.82 -15.95
CA ASP A 236 -26.76 14.62 -17.10
C ASP A 236 -26.22 16.01 -16.70
N GLU A 237 -25.93 16.88 -17.68
CA GLU A 237 -25.52 18.26 -17.41
C GLU A 237 -26.62 19.14 -16.81
N THR A 238 -27.90 18.77 -16.93
CA THR A 238 -29.04 19.54 -16.41
C THR A 238 -29.29 19.29 -14.91
N THR A 239 -28.53 18.38 -14.31
CA THR A 239 -28.63 18.00 -12.89
C THR A 239 -28.53 19.21 -11.95
N PRO A 240 -29.46 19.39 -11.00
CA PRO A 240 -29.36 20.44 -10.00
C PRO A 240 -28.16 20.22 -9.04
N PRO A 241 -27.77 21.24 -8.26
CA PRO A 241 -26.64 21.14 -7.33
C PRO A 241 -26.77 20.04 -6.25
N THR A 242 -27.99 19.58 -5.98
CA THR A 242 -28.28 18.53 -5.01
C THR A 242 -29.39 17.62 -5.50
N LEU A 243 -29.23 16.31 -5.29
CA LEU A 243 -30.28 15.31 -5.49
C LEU A 243 -30.81 14.81 -4.14
N LYS A 244 -32.07 14.41 -4.12
CA LYS A 244 -32.78 13.95 -2.92
C LYS A 244 -33.25 12.50 -3.09
N PRO A 245 -32.38 11.51 -2.89
CA PRO A 245 -32.79 10.11 -2.86
C PRO A 245 -33.66 9.84 -1.63
N LYS A 246 -34.91 9.47 -1.87
CA LYS A 246 -35.86 8.98 -0.87
C LYS A 246 -35.71 7.47 -0.79
N LEU A 247 -35.34 6.97 0.38
CA LEU A 247 -35.16 5.55 0.65
C LEU A 247 -36.32 5.02 1.48
N TRP A 248 -36.86 3.87 1.07
CA TRP A 248 -37.80 3.06 1.83
C TRP A 248 -37.29 1.65 2.00
N ILE A 249 -37.48 1.08 3.19
CA ILE A 249 -37.21 -0.32 3.46
C ILE A 249 -38.52 -0.99 3.87
N ARG A 250 -38.84 -2.12 3.22
CA ARG A 250 -40.01 -2.94 3.50
C ARG A 250 -39.63 -4.28 4.12
N ASN A 251 -40.38 -4.73 5.12
CA ASN A 251 -40.23 -6.05 5.73
C ASN A 251 -40.85 -7.16 4.86
N ALA A 252 -40.79 -8.42 5.36
CA ALA A 252 -41.37 -9.64 4.77
C ALA A 252 -42.81 -9.41 4.25
N ASP A 253 -43.62 -8.77 5.07
CA ASP A 253 -45.05 -8.55 4.87
C ASP A 253 -45.38 -7.38 3.94
N GLY A 254 -44.35 -6.61 3.52
CA GLY A 254 -44.49 -5.47 2.62
C GLY A 254 -44.75 -4.14 3.33
N GLU A 255 -44.68 -4.11 4.65
CA GLU A 255 -44.84 -2.90 5.46
C GLU A 255 -43.57 -2.05 5.42
N ASP A 256 -43.74 -0.73 5.33
CA ASP A 256 -42.65 0.23 5.40
C ASP A 256 -42.11 0.33 6.84
N ILE A 257 -40.93 -0.22 7.08
CA ILE A 257 -40.25 -0.18 8.39
C ILE A 257 -39.23 0.96 8.50
N PHE A 258 -38.87 1.57 7.38
CA PHE A 258 -37.98 2.73 7.32
C PHE A 258 -38.30 3.63 6.14
N ARG A 259 -38.22 4.94 6.36
CA ARG A 259 -38.39 5.98 5.34
C ARG A 259 -37.50 7.16 5.66
N TYR A 260 -36.60 7.55 4.76
CA TYR A 260 -35.75 8.72 4.95
C TYR A 260 -35.36 9.36 3.62
N THR A 261 -35.22 10.68 3.60
CA THR A 261 -34.75 11.43 2.42
C THR A 261 -33.34 11.94 2.69
N TYR A 262 -32.38 11.44 1.92
CA TYR A 262 -31.01 11.94 1.99
C TYR A 262 -30.80 13.10 1.01
N THR A 263 -29.70 13.82 1.17
CA THR A 263 -29.25 14.83 0.21
C THR A 263 -27.87 14.43 -0.27
N VAL A 264 -27.66 14.37 -1.58
CA VAL A 264 -26.36 14.07 -2.19
C VAL A 264 -25.98 15.18 -3.17
N THR A 265 -24.67 15.39 -3.32
CA THR A 265 -24.12 16.41 -4.22
C THR A 265 -23.47 15.71 -5.41
N PRO A 266 -23.97 15.93 -6.64
CA PRO A 266 -23.34 15.38 -7.85
C PRO A 266 -21.94 15.94 -8.06
N ARG A 267 -21.04 15.07 -8.51
CA ARG A 267 -19.66 15.41 -8.90
C ARG A 267 -19.48 15.18 -10.40
N SER A 268 -18.68 16.02 -11.05
CA SER A 268 -18.32 15.79 -12.46
C SER A 268 -17.57 14.46 -12.60
N ALA A 269 -18.03 13.64 -13.53
CA ALA A 269 -17.38 12.38 -13.93
C ALA A 269 -17.02 12.37 -15.43
N GLY A 270 -17.40 13.41 -16.17
CA GLY A 270 -17.11 13.64 -17.58
C GLY A 270 -17.56 15.05 -17.99
N GLU A 271 -17.58 15.30 -19.29
CA GLU A 271 -18.08 16.55 -19.89
C GLU A 271 -19.58 16.72 -19.56
N ASP A 272 -20.38 15.70 -19.84
CA ASP A 272 -21.85 15.73 -19.69
C ASP A 272 -22.38 14.75 -18.63
N VAL A 273 -21.48 14.12 -17.86
CA VAL A 273 -21.85 13.09 -16.88
C VAL A 273 -21.55 13.55 -15.46
N ARG A 274 -22.59 13.51 -14.63
CA ARG A 274 -22.52 13.73 -13.19
C ARG A 274 -22.74 12.41 -12.45
N LYS A 275 -21.98 12.20 -11.37
CA LYS A 275 -22.12 11.05 -10.48
C LYS A 275 -22.35 11.48 -9.05
N SER A 276 -23.33 10.86 -8.41
CA SER A 276 -23.56 10.97 -6.97
C SER A 276 -23.52 9.59 -6.32
N GLU A 277 -23.00 9.53 -5.10
CA GLU A 277 -22.95 8.30 -4.33
C GLU A 277 -23.55 8.52 -2.95
N LEU A 278 -24.32 7.54 -2.47
CA LEU A 278 -24.84 7.49 -1.11
C LEU A 278 -24.47 6.15 -0.47
N ASN A 279 -23.87 6.22 0.71
CA ASN A 279 -23.47 5.06 1.51
C ASN A 279 -24.19 5.12 2.85
N VAL A 280 -25.04 4.14 3.13
CA VAL A 280 -25.80 4.07 4.40
C VAL A 280 -25.68 2.70 5.02
N TYR A 281 -25.53 2.66 6.34
CA TYR A 281 -25.44 1.42 7.09
C TYR A 281 -26.67 1.22 7.98
N PHE A 282 -27.22 0.01 7.94
CA PHE A 282 -28.38 -0.40 8.72
C PHE A 282 -28.06 -1.61 9.58
N ARG A 283 -28.72 -1.68 10.73
CA ARG A 283 -28.83 -2.93 11.48
C ARG A 283 -30.28 -3.39 11.46
N LEU A 284 -30.52 -4.50 10.78
CA LEU A 284 -31.81 -5.19 10.78
C LEU A 284 -31.68 -6.39 11.71
N ARG A 285 -32.36 -6.36 12.87
CA ARG A 285 -32.15 -7.36 13.93
C ARG A 285 -32.47 -8.78 13.49
N GLU A 286 -33.52 -8.93 12.71
CA GLU A 286 -33.99 -10.22 12.23
C GLU A 286 -33.47 -10.46 10.81
N LYS A 287 -33.02 -11.69 10.57
CA LYS A 287 -32.67 -12.12 9.22
C LYS A 287 -33.96 -12.42 8.47
N GLY A 288 -34.20 -11.71 7.37
CA GLY A 288 -35.47 -11.78 6.65
C GLY A 288 -35.37 -11.27 5.23
N SER A 289 -36.49 -11.33 4.52
CA SER A 289 -36.62 -10.79 3.16
C SER A 289 -36.99 -9.32 3.23
N TYR A 290 -36.06 -8.43 2.92
CA TYR A 290 -36.26 -6.98 2.96
C TYR A 290 -36.21 -6.38 1.56
N GLY A 291 -37.14 -5.46 1.28
CA GLY A 291 -37.17 -4.67 0.05
C GLY A 291 -36.53 -3.31 0.26
N PHE A 292 -35.60 -2.92 -0.60
CA PHE A 292 -35.00 -1.59 -0.63
C PHE A 292 -35.47 -0.87 -1.88
N TYR A 293 -36.06 0.31 -1.70
CA TYR A 293 -36.63 1.12 -2.76
C TYR A 293 -36.08 2.54 -2.66
N VAL A 294 -35.64 3.09 -3.78
CA VAL A 294 -35.11 4.45 -3.87
C VAL A 294 -35.79 5.16 -5.03
N GLU A 295 -36.26 6.38 -4.77
CA GLU A 295 -36.70 7.36 -5.77
C GLU A 295 -35.77 8.57 -5.66
N VAL A 296 -35.19 9.00 -6.77
CA VAL A 296 -34.29 10.16 -6.79
C VAL A 296 -35.04 11.38 -7.30
N MET A 297 -35.00 12.48 -6.52
CA MET A 297 -35.60 13.75 -6.93
C MET A 297 -34.56 14.87 -7.17
N PRO A 298 -34.76 15.73 -8.20
CA PRO A 298 -35.75 15.58 -9.27
C PRO A 298 -35.37 14.43 -10.23
N ASP A 299 -36.38 13.81 -10.81
CA ASP A 299 -36.27 12.66 -11.70
C ASP A 299 -35.64 13.03 -13.07
N ALA A 300 -36.08 14.15 -13.66
CA ALA A 300 -35.80 14.52 -15.05
C ALA A 300 -34.33 14.54 -15.50
N SER A 301 -33.36 14.67 -14.58
CA SER A 301 -31.93 14.71 -14.90
C SER A 301 -31.23 13.36 -14.68
N VAL A 302 -31.91 12.34 -14.16
CA VAL A 302 -31.32 11.07 -13.74
C VAL A 302 -31.37 10.05 -14.88
N ASP A 303 -30.21 9.74 -15.45
CA ASP A 303 -30.10 8.75 -16.52
C ASP A 303 -30.12 7.31 -15.99
N ARG A 304 -29.54 7.09 -14.81
CA ARG A 304 -29.33 5.74 -14.28
C ARG A 304 -29.15 5.71 -12.78
N THR A 305 -29.89 4.81 -12.14
CA THR A 305 -29.78 4.55 -10.71
C THR A 305 -29.38 3.09 -10.46
N THR A 306 -28.32 2.89 -9.68
CA THR A 306 -27.84 1.57 -9.26
C THR A 306 -27.91 1.43 -7.76
N ILE A 307 -28.63 0.40 -7.30
CA ILE A 307 -28.68 0.01 -5.89
C ILE A 307 -27.89 -1.27 -5.68
N THR A 308 -26.96 -1.22 -4.73
CA THR A 308 -26.23 -2.39 -4.23
C THR A 308 -26.43 -2.49 -2.73
N VAL A 309 -26.87 -3.66 -2.25
CA VAL A 309 -27.00 -3.92 -0.81
C VAL A 309 -26.12 -5.10 -0.43
N PHE A 310 -25.22 -4.87 0.51
CA PHE A 310 -24.34 -5.89 1.08
C PHE A 310 -24.84 -6.34 2.45
N ASP A 311 -24.85 -7.65 2.67
CA ASP A 311 -25.15 -8.31 3.94
C ASP A 311 -23.86 -8.78 4.60
N GLY A 312 -23.73 -8.57 5.91
CA GLY A 312 -22.51 -8.88 6.66
C GLY A 312 -21.34 -7.93 6.36
N ALA A 313 -21.65 -6.66 6.05
CA ALA A 313 -20.66 -5.66 5.74
C ALA A 313 -19.69 -5.41 6.91
N LYS A 314 -18.45 -5.07 6.54
CA LYS A 314 -17.38 -4.64 7.44
C LYS A 314 -16.98 -3.21 7.09
N THR A 315 -16.28 -2.57 8.00
CA THR A 315 -15.97 -1.14 7.88
C THR A 315 -14.51 -0.88 8.12
N ALA A 316 -13.99 0.18 7.49
CA ALA A 316 -12.62 0.61 7.69
C ALA A 316 -12.42 1.50 8.92
N GLY A 317 -13.51 2.03 9.45
CA GLY A 317 -13.49 2.96 10.57
C GLY A 317 -14.85 3.06 11.23
N ARG A 318 -15.03 4.12 12.02
CA ARG A 318 -16.30 4.40 12.68
C ARG A 318 -17.35 4.77 11.62
N VAL A 319 -18.53 4.16 11.70
CA VAL A 319 -19.65 4.47 10.80
C VAL A 319 -20.91 4.80 11.60
N GLU A 320 -21.78 5.60 11.01
CA GLU A 320 -23.15 5.81 11.50
C GLU A 320 -24.04 4.68 11.03
N VAL A 321 -24.76 4.07 11.98
CA VAL A 321 -25.64 2.93 11.74
C VAL A 321 -27.03 3.29 12.23
N THR A 322 -28.02 3.05 11.38
CA THR A 322 -29.42 3.16 11.75
C THR A 322 -29.94 1.78 12.16
N ASP A 323 -30.26 1.62 13.44
CA ASP A 323 -31.00 0.46 13.96
C ASP A 323 -32.45 0.59 13.53
N ILE A 324 -32.99 -0.47 12.94
CA ILE A 324 -34.41 -0.59 12.63
C ILE A 324 -34.94 -1.76 13.44
N ASP A 325 -35.69 -1.43 14.48
CA ASP A 325 -36.33 -2.42 15.35
C ASP A 325 -37.74 -2.72 14.82
N ASN A 326 -38.00 -3.98 14.43
CA ASN A 326 -39.35 -4.47 14.09
C ASN A 326 -40.25 -4.64 15.32
N VAL A 327 -39.96 -3.95 16.42
CA VAL A 327 -40.82 -3.99 17.59
C VAL A 327 -42.06 -3.18 17.25
N ALA A 328 -43.14 -3.87 16.89
CA ALA A 328 -44.48 -3.36 17.13
C ALA A 328 -44.48 -2.88 18.58
N ILE A 329 -44.74 -1.58 18.78
CA ILE A 329 -44.88 -1.02 20.13
C ILE A 329 -46.14 -1.67 20.71
N ASP A 330 -45.96 -2.81 21.35
CA ASP A 330 -46.93 -3.47 22.23
C ASP A 330 -46.74 -2.98 23.68
N MET A 331 -46.14 -1.79 23.85
CA MET A 331 -45.82 -1.21 25.17
C MET A 331 -46.51 0.13 25.40
N LEU A 332 -47.80 0.23 25.06
CA LEU A 332 -48.67 1.31 25.56
C LEU A 332 -50.00 0.83 26.17
N ASP A 333 -50.17 -0.45 26.47
CA ASP A 333 -51.32 -0.95 27.27
C ASP A 333 -50.94 -1.45 28.68
N ASP A 334 -49.65 -1.59 29.02
CA ASP A 334 -49.21 -2.08 30.34
C ASP A 334 -48.90 -0.98 31.37
N LEU A 335 -49.22 0.30 31.08
CA LEU A 335 -49.08 1.41 32.04
C LEU A 335 -50.41 2.00 32.49
N GLU A 336 -51.55 1.40 32.12
CA GLU A 336 -52.88 1.75 32.66
C GLU A 336 -53.35 0.79 33.77
N ASN A 337 -52.41 0.12 34.46
CA ASN A 337 -52.76 -0.75 35.59
C ASN A 337 -51.82 -0.57 36.79
N ASP A 338 -51.45 0.69 37.07
CA ASP A 338 -50.89 1.10 38.35
C ASP A 338 -51.99 1.77 39.20
N SER A 339 -52.93 0.95 39.67
CA SER A 339 -53.74 1.26 40.84
C SER A 339 -53.83 0.01 41.71
N ASP A 340 -53.31 0.13 42.93
CA ASP A 340 -53.37 -0.82 44.04
C ASP A 340 -52.28 -1.90 44.11
N ALA A 341 -51.13 -1.55 44.71
CA ALA A 341 -50.69 -2.24 45.93
C ALA A 341 -49.53 -1.51 46.61
N SER A 342 -49.89 -0.85 47.70
CA SER A 342 -48.99 -0.34 48.72
C SER A 342 -48.24 -1.44 49.48
N LEU A 343 -47.07 -1.06 50.02
CA LEU A 343 -46.46 -1.49 51.29
C LEU A 343 -45.44 -2.66 51.31
N THR A 344 -44.23 -2.26 51.73
CA THR A 344 -43.38 -2.83 52.80
C THR A 344 -42.30 -3.88 52.49
N GLY A 345 -41.09 -3.56 52.99
CA GLY A 345 -40.08 -4.52 53.46
C GLY A 345 -38.75 -4.45 52.71
N PHE A 346 -37.69 -3.84 53.27
CA PHE A 346 -36.59 -4.54 54.01
C PHE A 346 -35.90 -5.63 53.14
N THR A 347 -34.58 -5.68 52.89
CA THR A 347 -33.42 -5.39 53.73
C THR A 347 -32.17 -5.40 52.85
N GLN A 348 -31.23 -4.51 53.18
CA GLN A 348 -29.83 -4.50 52.74
C GLN A 348 -29.07 -5.69 53.35
N LYS A 349 -28.35 -6.49 52.55
CA LYS A 349 -27.30 -7.36 53.09
C LYS A 349 -26.12 -7.50 52.14
N SER A 350 -24.95 -7.30 52.73
CA SER A 350 -23.60 -7.32 52.20
C SER A 350 -23.03 -8.74 52.09
N ASP A 351 -21.89 -8.79 51.39
CA ASP A 351 -20.79 -9.77 51.46
C ASP A 351 -20.98 -11.12 50.77
N PHE A 352 -20.31 -11.30 49.61
CA PHE A 352 -19.00 -11.98 49.52
C PHE A 352 -18.27 -11.57 48.23
#